data_AF-A0A958L0Y6-F1
#
_entry.id   AF-A0A958L0Y6-F1
#
_cell.length_a   1.000
_cell.length_b   1.000
_cell.length_c   1.000
_cell.angle_alpha   90.00
_cell.angle_beta   90.00
_cell.angle_gamma   90.00
#
_symmetry.space_group_name_H-M   'P 1'
#
loop_
_entity.id
_entity.type
_entity.pdbx_description
1 polymer ?
#
loop_
_entity_poly.entity_id
_entity_poly.type
_entity_poly.pdbx_seq_one_letter_code
_entity_poly.pdbx_strand_id
1 'polypeptide(L)'
;MRLTKFNRLRKAVAELNTRHVGEVADELRRILGGDGKTFRSEDTAITEEAIFYIEPRSGMATKVVMYIPEQKVEFEDLELADVRKEGYVEDSIVEQFHPYHLMKCNILTWEENRKWPDPYRIAQRKDGQFRYRLITEVEGRAFHQDIPNQKLFLCQNCLLKINSLLKEVKEFKREKFELREYFDAGFEASWRPKGSYSRDRGALSTLTPEDWTKVSRVRKAQVGFICEECGFDLSKRELQRYTHTYATDHLQDKVSYIQLRCLCMGCRASKADGEPYTRRRSYQDFYKLSQRLGTPTLYPAPKETKRKHSDDPPDWQLLFRDDD
;
A
#
# COMPACT_ATOMS: atom_id res chain seq x y z
N MET A 1 22.29 15.23 36.37
CA MET A 1 22.25 15.58 34.93
C MET A 1 20.80 15.91 34.55
N ARG A 2 20.51 17.09 33.99
CA ARG A 2 19.13 17.61 33.86
C ARG A 2 18.36 16.96 32.70
N LEU A 3 17.23 16.30 33.03
CA LEU A 3 16.21 15.74 32.13
C LEU A 3 15.73 16.70 31.02
N THR A 4 15.93 18.02 31.19
CA THR A 4 15.54 19.05 30.23
C THR A 4 16.33 19.02 28.92
N LYS A 5 17.60 18.60 28.93
CA LYS A 5 18.39 18.45 27.69
C LYS A 5 17.92 17.24 26.87
N PHE A 6 17.51 16.17 27.54
CA PHE A 6 16.99 14.95 26.91
C PHE A 6 15.63 15.19 26.24
N ASN A 7 14.73 15.93 26.89
CA ASN A 7 13.43 16.29 26.30
C ASN A 7 13.58 17.18 25.06
N ARG A 8 14.53 18.13 25.06
CA ARG A 8 14.84 18.95 23.88
C ARG A 8 15.38 18.12 22.73
N LEU A 9 16.28 17.18 23.01
CA LEU A 9 16.81 16.26 21.99
C LEU A 9 15.70 15.37 21.42
N ARG A 10 14.86 14.76 22.28
CA ARG A 10 13.72 13.94 21.85
C ARG A 10 12.76 14.73 20.96
N LYS A 11 12.47 15.99 21.31
CA LYS A 11 11.63 16.87 20.51
C LYS A 11 12.28 17.17 19.15
N ALA A 12 13.56 17.53 19.13
CA ALA A 12 14.29 17.80 17.89
C ALA A 12 14.36 16.57 16.98
N VAL A 13 14.57 15.37 17.54
CA VAL A 13 14.58 14.10 16.77
C VAL A 13 13.19 13.80 16.21
N ALA A 14 12.13 14.01 16.99
CA ALA A 14 10.75 13.86 16.49
C ALA A 14 10.45 14.86 15.36
N GLU A 15 10.84 16.13 15.52
CA GLU A 15 10.68 17.17 14.49
C GLU A 15 11.45 16.83 13.20
N LEU A 16 12.68 16.33 13.31
CA LEU A 16 13.47 15.87 12.16
C LEU A 16 12.81 14.68 11.45
N ASN A 17 12.29 13.71 12.21
CA ASN A 17 11.60 12.56 11.65
C ASN A 17 10.32 12.99 10.90
N THR A 18 9.51 13.87 11.49
CA THR A 18 8.31 14.41 10.85
C THR A 18 8.64 15.17 9.57
N ARG A 19 9.71 15.97 9.58
CA ARG A 19 10.17 16.70 8.39
C ARG A 19 10.61 15.74 7.29
N HIS A 20 11.43 14.74 7.62
CA HIS A 20 11.86 13.73 6.66
C HIS A 20 10.68 12.97 6.05
N VAL A 21 9.72 12.57 6.88
CA VAL A 21 8.47 11.93 6.44
C VAL A 21 7.68 12.83 5.47
N GLY A 22 7.60 14.14 5.77
CA GLY A 22 6.96 15.12 4.88
C GLY A 22 7.66 15.25 3.53
N GLU A 23 9.00 15.35 3.53
CA GLU A 23 9.81 15.46 2.31
C GLU A 23 9.65 14.23 1.41
N VAL A 24 9.69 13.02 1.98
CA VAL A 24 9.45 11.77 1.23
C VAL A 24 8.03 11.72 0.67
N ALA A 25 7.02 12.11 1.46
CA ALA A 25 5.63 12.11 0.99
C ALA A 25 5.40 13.11 -0.16
N ASP A 26 6.06 14.27 -0.13
CA ASP A 26 5.98 15.27 -1.19
C ASP A 26 6.72 14.82 -2.46
N GLU A 27 7.87 14.15 -2.31
CA GLU A 27 8.58 13.53 -3.44
C GLU A 27 7.71 12.46 -4.11
N LEU A 28 7.12 11.55 -3.31
CA LEU A 28 6.24 10.50 -3.83
C LEU A 28 5.02 11.10 -4.52
N ARG A 29 4.42 12.16 -3.97
CA ARG A 29 3.28 12.84 -4.60
C ARG A 29 3.65 13.42 -5.96
N ARG A 30 4.84 14.01 -6.09
CA ARG A 30 5.34 14.55 -7.36
C ARG A 30 5.58 13.43 -8.39
N ILE A 31 6.20 12.32 -7.99
CA ILE A 31 6.51 11.21 -8.89
C ILE A 31 5.23 10.46 -9.31
N LEU A 32 4.43 10.03 -8.33
CA LEU A 32 3.22 9.24 -8.56
C LEU A 32 2.09 10.06 -9.17
N GLY A 33 2.02 11.37 -8.88
CA GLY A 33 1.06 12.28 -9.49
C GLY A 33 1.45 12.78 -10.89
N GLY A 34 2.71 12.59 -11.31
CA GLY A 34 3.22 12.96 -12.64
C GLY A 34 3.29 11.75 -13.58
N ASP A 35 4.50 11.40 -14.00
CA ASP A 35 4.77 10.29 -14.92
C ASP A 35 4.49 8.89 -14.31
N GLY A 36 4.21 8.82 -13.01
CA GLY A 36 4.16 7.56 -12.28
C GLY A 36 5.55 6.95 -12.08
N LYS A 37 5.58 5.72 -11.60
CA LYS A 37 6.80 4.94 -11.36
C LYS A 37 6.67 3.58 -12.03
N THR A 38 7.78 3.01 -12.51
CA THR A 38 7.81 1.61 -12.97
C THR A 38 7.36 0.69 -11.84
N PHE A 39 6.44 -0.21 -12.15
CA PHE A 39 5.97 -1.23 -11.22
C PHE A 39 7.11 -2.19 -10.85
N ARG A 40 7.14 -2.56 -9.57
CA ARG A 40 8.02 -3.58 -9.02
C ARG A 40 7.23 -4.39 -8.02
N SER A 41 7.18 -5.70 -8.23
CA SER A 41 6.40 -6.62 -7.39
C SER A 41 6.91 -6.67 -5.94
N GLU A 42 8.21 -6.46 -5.76
CA GLU A 42 8.91 -6.40 -4.47
C GLU A 42 8.58 -5.14 -3.65
N ASP A 43 8.01 -4.11 -4.30
CA ASP A 43 7.68 -2.82 -3.68
C ASP A 43 6.16 -2.55 -3.68
N THR A 44 5.37 -3.50 -4.18
CA THR A 44 3.94 -3.28 -4.43
C THR A 44 3.11 -4.43 -3.87
N ALA A 45 2.16 -4.12 -3.00
CA ALA A 45 1.16 -5.06 -2.53
C ALA A 45 -0.12 -4.92 -3.35
N ILE A 46 -0.45 -5.95 -4.14
CA ILE A 46 -1.69 -6.03 -4.91
C ILE A 46 -2.71 -6.83 -4.10
N THR A 47 -3.69 -6.12 -3.55
CA THR A 47 -4.61 -6.63 -2.53
C THR A 47 -6.04 -6.75 -3.08
N GLU A 48 -6.94 -7.36 -2.32
CA GLU A 48 -8.32 -7.54 -2.81
C GLU A 48 -9.06 -6.21 -2.92
N GLU A 49 -8.75 -5.25 -2.03
CA GLU A 49 -9.39 -3.95 -1.94
C GLU A 49 -8.60 -2.84 -2.68
N ALA A 50 -7.28 -2.94 -2.81
CA ALA A 50 -6.47 -1.89 -3.41
C ALA A 50 -5.08 -2.34 -3.90
N ILE A 51 -4.32 -1.42 -4.49
CA ILE A 51 -2.90 -1.59 -4.78
C ILE A 51 -2.13 -0.57 -3.93
N PHE A 52 -1.14 -1.05 -3.19
CA PHE A 52 -0.26 -0.21 -2.37
C PHE A 52 1.16 -0.27 -2.86
N TYR A 53 1.75 0.90 -3.08
CA TYR A 53 3.19 1.04 -3.23
C TYR A 53 3.82 1.33 -1.87
N ILE A 54 4.91 0.63 -1.55
CA ILE A 54 5.67 0.78 -0.30
C ILE A 54 7.08 1.20 -0.68
N GLU A 55 7.43 2.46 -0.41
CA GLU A 55 8.75 2.99 -0.74
C GLU A 55 9.82 2.26 0.11
N PRO A 56 10.81 1.58 -0.51
CA PRO A 56 11.69 0.66 0.20
C PRO A 56 12.51 1.28 1.33
N ARG A 57 12.96 2.53 1.15
CA ARG A 57 13.89 3.18 2.08
C ARG A 57 13.19 3.68 3.34
N SER A 58 12.07 4.34 3.17
CA SER A 58 11.31 5.02 4.22
C SER A 58 10.21 4.13 4.82
N GLY A 59 9.79 3.09 4.11
CA GLY A 59 8.60 2.30 4.43
C GLY A 59 7.30 3.06 4.16
N MET A 60 7.34 4.17 3.41
CA MET A 60 6.16 4.97 3.12
C MET A 60 5.22 4.22 2.18
N ALA A 61 4.06 3.83 2.71
CA ALA A 61 3.02 3.14 1.98
C ALA A 61 1.97 4.12 1.47
N THR A 62 1.54 3.95 0.23
CA THR A 62 0.51 4.77 -0.39
C THR A 62 -0.32 3.98 -1.38
N LYS A 63 -1.61 4.30 -1.46
CA LYS A 63 -2.55 3.71 -2.41
C LYS A 63 -2.24 4.24 -3.82
N VAL A 64 -2.19 3.35 -4.81
CA VAL A 64 -1.87 3.64 -6.21
C VAL A 64 -2.81 2.90 -7.17
N VAL A 65 -2.79 3.31 -8.44
CA VAL A 65 -3.34 2.55 -9.56
C VAL A 65 -2.21 1.98 -10.40
N MET A 66 -2.52 0.98 -11.24
CA MET A 66 -1.55 0.34 -12.12
C MET A 66 -2.03 0.35 -13.58
N TYR A 67 -1.16 0.64 -14.54
CA TYR A 67 -1.50 0.69 -15.98
C TYR A 67 -0.27 0.33 -16.83
N ILE A 68 -0.49 -0.07 -18.08
CA ILE A 68 0.60 -0.26 -19.05
C ILE A 68 0.77 1.08 -19.78
N PRO A 69 1.97 1.70 -19.76
CA PRO A 69 2.18 3.04 -20.30
C PRO A 69 2.47 3.08 -21.78
N GLU A 70 2.57 1.92 -22.43
CA GLU A 70 3.02 1.79 -23.81
C GLU A 70 2.19 0.73 -24.51
N GLN A 71 1.72 1.04 -25.71
CA GLN A 71 0.96 0.08 -26.49
C GLN A 71 1.25 0.23 -27.98
N LYS A 72 1.42 -0.92 -28.63
CA LYS A 72 1.41 -1.01 -30.08
C LYS A 72 -0.03 -0.98 -30.57
N VAL A 73 -0.35 -0.06 -31.47
CA VAL A 73 -1.69 0.05 -32.04
C VAL A 73 -1.61 0.03 -33.55
N GLU A 74 -2.43 -0.82 -34.15
CA GLU A 74 -2.62 -0.94 -35.59
C GLU A 74 -3.97 -0.30 -35.89
N PHE A 75 -3.98 1.00 -36.15
CA PHE A 75 -5.20 1.69 -36.53
C PHE A 75 -5.41 1.55 -38.04
N GLU A 76 -6.48 0.86 -38.44
CA GLU A 76 -6.82 0.67 -39.86
C GLU A 76 -7.22 2.00 -40.54
N ASP A 77 -7.79 2.97 -39.80
CA ASP A 77 -8.41 4.17 -40.39
C ASP A 77 -8.10 5.52 -39.68
N LEU A 78 -7.14 5.58 -38.75
CA LEU A 78 -6.74 6.88 -38.19
C LEU A 78 -5.69 7.53 -39.08
N GLU A 79 -6.08 8.59 -39.77
CA GLU A 79 -5.11 9.54 -40.31
C GLU A 79 -4.19 9.96 -39.16
N LEU A 80 -2.89 9.62 -39.26
CA LEU A 80 -1.84 10.01 -38.30
C LEU A 80 -1.80 11.53 -38.02
N ALA A 81 -2.54 12.34 -38.80
CA ALA A 81 -2.71 13.78 -38.62
C ALA A 81 -3.58 14.16 -37.41
N ASP A 82 -4.49 13.29 -36.94
CA ASP A 82 -5.41 13.60 -35.85
C ASP A 82 -4.88 13.24 -34.45
N VAL A 83 -3.60 12.87 -34.34
CA VAL A 83 -3.02 12.60 -33.02
C VAL A 83 -2.83 13.90 -32.25
N ARG A 84 -3.85 14.25 -31.48
CA ARG A 84 -3.84 15.40 -30.59
C ARG A 84 -2.66 15.26 -29.63
N LYS A 85 -1.83 16.30 -29.54
CA LYS A 85 -0.76 16.40 -28.52
C LYS A 85 -1.27 16.17 -27.09
N GLU A 86 -2.57 16.36 -26.87
CA GLU A 86 -3.26 16.24 -25.59
C GLU A 86 -3.83 14.83 -25.33
N GLY A 87 -3.82 13.94 -26.32
CA GLY A 87 -4.34 12.57 -26.23
C GLY A 87 -5.72 12.39 -26.86
N TYR A 88 -6.13 11.12 -26.99
CA TYR A 88 -7.43 10.73 -27.53
C TYR A 88 -8.51 10.84 -26.46
N VAL A 89 -9.68 11.34 -26.87
CA VAL A 89 -10.83 11.54 -25.99
C VAL A 89 -12.07 10.77 -26.43
N GLU A 90 -12.09 10.29 -27.68
CA GLU A 90 -13.21 9.50 -28.20
C GLU A 90 -13.21 8.12 -27.55
N ASP A 91 -14.34 7.76 -26.92
CA ASP A 91 -14.44 6.55 -26.12
C ASP A 91 -14.16 5.28 -26.95
N SER A 92 -14.60 5.25 -28.22
CA SER A 92 -14.33 4.15 -29.17
C SER A 92 -12.84 3.88 -29.42
N ILE A 93 -12.01 4.93 -29.36
CA ILE A 93 -10.55 4.83 -29.51
C ILE A 93 -9.92 4.48 -28.16
N VAL A 94 -10.34 5.17 -27.08
CA VAL A 94 -9.79 4.96 -25.73
C VAL A 94 -10.06 3.54 -25.20
N GLU A 95 -11.17 2.92 -25.62
CA GLU A 95 -11.49 1.52 -25.28
C GLU A 95 -10.48 0.51 -25.81
N GLN A 96 -9.72 0.85 -26.86
CA GLN A 96 -8.68 0.01 -27.43
C GLN A 96 -7.39 0.04 -26.59
N PHE A 97 -7.22 1.04 -25.73
CA PHE A 97 -6.05 1.13 -24.86
C PHE A 97 -6.15 0.22 -23.63
N HIS A 98 -4.99 -0.23 -23.17
CA HIS A 98 -4.90 -0.99 -21.92
C HIS A 98 -5.49 -0.18 -20.76
N PRO A 99 -6.51 -0.73 -20.07
CA PRO A 99 -7.15 -0.01 -18.97
C PRO A 99 -6.24 0.08 -17.75
N TYR A 100 -6.54 1.02 -16.85
CA TYR A 100 -5.92 1.05 -15.54
C TYR A 100 -6.63 0.10 -14.55
N HIS A 101 -5.88 -0.37 -13.56
CA HIS A 101 -6.31 -1.29 -12.52
C HIS A 101 -6.21 -0.65 -11.14
N LEU A 102 -7.17 -0.99 -10.28
CA LEU A 102 -7.29 -0.45 -8.92
C LEU A 102 -6.96 -1.47 -7.83
N MET A 103 -7.15 -2.75 -8.12
CA MET A 103 -7.10 -3.83 -7.11
C MET A 103 -6.84 -5.16 -7.80
N LYS A 104 -6.57 -6.21 -7.02
CA LYS A 104 -6.41 -7.57 -7.53
C LYS A 104 -7.66 -8.00 -8.28
N CYS A 105 -7.51 -8.13 -9.60
CA CYS A 105 -8.55 -8.61 -10.51
C CYS A 105 -8.01 -9.79 -11.32
N ASN A 106 -8.88 -10.47 -12.06
CA ASN A 106 -8.50 -11.68 -12.82
C ASN A 106 -7.31 -11.45 -13.77
N ILE A 107 -7.24 -10.27 -14.41
CA ILE A 107 -6.11 -9.90 -15.28
C ILE A 107 -4.82 -9.80 -14.47
N LEU A 108 -4.82 -9.06 -13.35
CA LEU A 108 -3.62 -8.92 -12.54
C LEU A 108 -3.18 -10.24 -11.89
N THR A 109 -4.12 -11.12 -11.54
CA THR A 109 -3.80 -12.47 -11.05
C THR A 109 -3.11 -13.30 -12.13
N TRP A 110 -3.56 -13.19 -13.38
CA TRP A 110 -2.93 -13.88 -14.50
C TRP A 110 -1.53 -13.33 -14.80
N GLU A 111 -1.37 -12.00 -14.75
CA GLU A 111 -0.06 -11.33 -14.90
C GLU A 111 0.93 -11.70 -13.78
N GLU A 112 0.46 -11.77 -12.54
CA GLU A 112 1.25 -12.22 -11.39
C GLU A 112 1.78 -13.64 -11.62
N ASN A 113 0.93 -14.56 -12.12
CA ASN A 113 1.33 -15.93 -12.43
C ASN A 113 2.35 -16.01 -13.59
N ARG A 114 2.32 -15.04 -14.51
CA ARG A 114 3.28 -14.92 -15.62
C ARG A 114 4.54 -14.14 -15.23
N LYS A 115 4.66 -13.71 -13.97
CA LYS A 115 5.77 -12.90 -13.45
C LYS A 115 5.91 -11.55 -14.14
N TRP A 116 4.78 -10.90 -14.45
CA TRP A 116 4.74 -9.51 -14.95
C TRP A 116 5.57 -9.27 -16.22
N PRO A 117 5.26 -9.95 -17.33
CA PRO A 117 5.95 -9.74 -18.61
C PRO A 117 5.80 -8.32 -19.14
N ASP A 118 4.68 -7.65 -18.85
CA ASP A 118 4.37 -6.32 -19.38
C ASP A 118 4.92 -5.19 -18.49
N PRO A 119 5.29 -4.03 -19.09
CA PRO A 119 5.98 -2.95 -18.40
C PRO A 119 5.01 -2.05 -17.61
N TYR A 120 4.33 -2.62 -16.61
CA TYR A 120 3.40 -1.87 -15.77
C TYR A 120 4.05 -0.64 -15.10
N ARG A 121 3.24 0.39 -14.91
CA ARG A 121 3.54 1.57 -14.09
C ARG A 121 2.48 1.73 -13.01
N ILE A 122 2.89 2.32 -11.90
CA ILE A 122 2.02 2.75 -10.81
C ILE A 122 1.90 4.27 -10.77
N ALA A 123 0.73 4.78 -10.41
CA ALA A 123 0.47 6.21 -10.30
C ALA A 123 -0.57 6.53 -9.22
N GLN A 124 -0.65 7.81 -8.83
CA GLN A 124 -1.66 8.36 -7.92
C GLN A 124 -2.40 9.53 -8.60
N ARG A 125 -2.49 9.51 -9.93
CA ARG A 125 -3.29 10.48 -10.69
C ARG A 125 -4.76 10.27 -10.38
N LYS A 126 -5.49 11.38 -10.16
CA LYS A 126 -6.91 11.37 -9.77
C LYS A 126 -7.84 11.75 -10.92
N ASP A 127 -7.28 12.26 -12.01
CA ASP A 127 -7.97 12.78 -13.19
C ASP A 127 -8.25 11.70 -14.25
N GLY A 128 -7.80 10.46 -14.04
CA GLY A 128 -7.96 9.36 -15.00
C GLY A 128 -7.12 9.51 -16.28
N GLN A 129 -6.19 10.47 -16.29
CA GLN A 129 -5.29 10.74 -17.40
C GLN A 129 -3.89 10.29 -17.02
N PHE A 130 -3.16 9.70 -17.97
CA PHE A 130 -1.86 9.09 -17.72
C PHE A 130 -0.87 9.44 -18.83
N ARG A 131 0.42 9.44 -18.49
CA ARG A 131 1.45 9.52 -19.51
C ARG A 131 1.49 8.20 -20.26
N TYR A 132 1.40 8.28 -21.58
CA TYR A 132 1.21 7.12 -22.43
C TYR A 132 2.06 7.25 -23.69
N ARG A 133 2.60 6.14 -24.19
CA ARG A 133 3.35 6.08 -25.43
C ARG A 133 2.62 5.19 -26.42
N LEU A 134 2.25 5.76 -27.56
CA LEU A 134 1.74 4.99 -28.68
C LEU A 134 2.88 4.59 -29.60
N ILE A 135 2.82 3.34 -30.05
CA ILE A 135 3.69 2.80 -31.08
C ILE A 135 2.80 2.45 -32.27
N THR A 136 2.92 3.23 -33.33
CA THR A 136 2.23 2.97 -34.60
C THR A 136 3.23 2.47 -35.62
N GLU A 137 2.82 1.53 -36.47
CA GLU A 137 3.66 1.01 -37.54
C GLU A 137 3.07 1.43 -38.88
N VAL A 138 3.84 2.19 -39.66
CA VAL A 138 3.42 2.68 -40.99
C VAL A 138 4.50 2.27 -41.98
N GLU A 139 4.12 1.48 -42.99
CA GLU A 139 5.03 0.96 -44.02
C GLU A 139 6.27 0.26 -43.44
N GLY A 140 6.11 -0.49 -42.35
CA GLY A 140 7.20 -1.20 -41.67
C GLY A 140 8.14 -0.32 -40.84
N ARG A 141 7.79 0.95 -40.60
CA ARG A 141 8.51 1.85 -39.70
C ARG A 141 7.69 2.13 -38.45
N ALA A 142 8.32 1.96 -37.28
CA ALA A 142 7.72 2.30 -36.00
C ALA A 142 7.83 3.81 -35.73
N PHE A 143 6.70 4.42 -35.41
CA PHE A 143 6.59 5.79 -34.93
C PHE A 143 6.19 5.78 -33.47
N HIS A 144 6.91 6.56 -32.66
CA HIS A 144 6.67 6.67 -31.23
C HIS A 144 6.09 8.03 -30.91
N GLN A 145 4.99 8.05 -30.16
CA GLN A 145 4.36 9.28 -29.73
C GLN A 145 4.09 9.27 -28.24
N ASP A 146 4.74 10.20 -27.53
CA ASP A 146 4.51 10.45 -26.11
C ASP A 146 3.29 11.38 -25.95
N ILE A 147 2.28 10.89 -25.24
CA ILE A 147 1.06 11.60 -24.86
C ILE A 147 1.10 11.85 -23.36
N PRO A 148 1.18 13.10 -22.89
CA PRO A 148 1.34 13.39 -21.46
C PRO A 148 0.09 13.10 -20.61
N ASN A 149 -1.10 13.15 -21.22
CA ASN A 149 -2.38 13.12 -20.51
C ASN A 149 -3.43 12.25 -21.23
N GLN A 150 -3.06 11.03 -21.63
CA GLN A 150 -4.00 10.11 -22.26
C GLN A 150 -5.06 9.65 -21.26
N LYS A 151 -6.35 9.88 -21.55
CA LYS A 151 -7.46 9.28 -20.83
C LYS A 151 -7.36 7.76 -20.97
N LEU A 152 -7.45 7.03 -19.86
CA LEU A 152 -7.61 5.57 -19.88
C LEU A 152 -8.89 5.22 -19.13
N PHE A 153 -9.50 4.09 -19.48
CA PHE A 153 -10.64 3.58 -18.75
C PHE A 153 -10.25 2.63 -17.62
N LEU A 154 -11.12 2.52 -16.62
CA LEU A 154 -11.02 1.50 -15.58
C LEU A 154 -11.14 0.10 -16.20
N CYS A 155 -10.35 -0.85 -15.72
CA CYS A 155 -10.48 -2.26 -16.10
C CYS A 155 -11.87 -2.81 -15.74
N GLN A 156 -12.52 -3.47 -16.70
CA GLN A 156 -13.85 -4.07 -16.50
C GLN A 156 -13.89 -5.05 -15.33
N ASN A 157 -12.83 -5.86 -15.14
CA ASN A 157 -12.76 -6.79 -14.00
C ASN A 157 -12.64 -6.06 -12.65
N CYS A 158 -11.93 -4.93 -12.62
CA CYS A 158 -11.90 -4.08 -11.42
C CYS A 158 -13.27 -3.44 -11.16
N LEU A 159 -13.95 -2.96 -12.20
CA LEU A 159 -15.27 -2.36 -12.09
C LEU A 159 -16.32 -3.36 -11.56
N LEU A 160 -16.37 -4.57 -12.13
CA LEU A 160 -17.27 -5.62 -11.67
C LEU A 160 -17.05 -5.94 -10.19
N LYS A 161 -15.78 -6.00 -9.77
CA LYS A 161 -15.43 -6.24 -8.36
C LYS A 161 -15.90 -5.09 -7.47
N ILE A 162 -15.65 -3.84 -7.86
CA ILE A 162 -16.14 -2.66 -7.13
C ILE A 162 -17.68 -2.71 -7.00
N ASN A 163 -18.40 -2.93 -8.08
CA ASN A 163 -19.86 -3.01 -8.06
C ASN A 163 -20.37 -4.18 -7.19
N SER A 164 -19.63 -5.29 -7.12
CA SER A 164 -19.97 -6.42 -6.25
C SER A 164 -19.80 -6.12 -4.75
N LEU A 165 -18.90 -5.18 -4.41
CA LEU A 165 -18.64 -4.74 -3.03
C LEU A 165 -19.64 -3.65 -2.58
N LEU A 166 -20.15 -2.83 -3.50
CA LEU A 166 -21.03 -1.68 -3.22
C LEU A 166 -22.52 -2.02 -3.06
N LYS A 167 -22.85 -3.26 -2.66
CA LYS A 167 -24.25 -3.73 -2.60
C LYS A 167 -25.13 -2.68 -1.90
N GLU A 168 -26.22 -2.30 -2.59
CA GLU A 168 -27.28 -1.36 -2.15
C GLU A 168 -27.05 0.15 -2.35
N VAL A 169 -25.88 0.62 -2.82
CA VAL A 169 -25.58 2.09 -2.79
C VAL A 169 -25.49 2.75 -4.18
N LYS A 170 -24.80 2.16 -5.17
CA LYS A 170 -24.62 2.72 -6.53
C LYS A 170 -23.92 1.70 -7.43
N GLU A 171 -24.46 1.42 -8.61
CA GLU A 171 -23.72 0.69 -9.65
C GLU A 171 -22.95 1.69 -10.52
N PHE A 172 -21.62 1.55 -10.55
CA PHE A 172 -20.79 2.37 -11.42
C PHE A 172 -20.80 1.85 -12.85
N LYS A 173 -20.94 2.77 -13.80
CA LYS A 173 -20.62 2.53 -15.21
C LYS A 173 -19.18 2.92 -15.48
N ARG A 174 -18.50 2.19 -16.35
CA ARG A 174 -17.07 2.36 -16.64
C ARG A 174 -16.74 3.78 -17.10
N GLU A 175 -17.61 4.34 -17.95
CA GLU A 175 -17.42 5.63 -18.62
C GLU A 175 -17.68 6.81 -17.67
N LYS A 176 -18.43 6.56 -16.58
CA LYS A 176 -18.77 7.54 -15.55
C LYS A 176 -17.95 7.39 -14.27
N PHE A 177 -17.02 6.44 -14.24
CA PHE A 177 -16.20 6.20 -13.07
C PHE A 177 -15.13 7.29 -12.96
N GLU A 178 -15.25 8.14 -11.94
CA GLU A 178 -14.24 9.15 -11.64
C GLU A 178 -13.17 8.58 -10.71
N LEU A 179 -11.92 8.52 -11.20
CA LEU A 179 -10.81 7.96 -10.44
C LEU A 179 -10.55 8.69 -9.11
N ARG A 180 -10.90 9.98 -9.02
CA ARG A 180 -10.81 10.74 -7.77
C ARG A 180 -11.60 10.09 -6.64
N GLU A 181 -12.80 9.57 -6.92
CA GLU A 181 -13.66 8.95 -5.90
C GLU A 181 -12.92 7.77 -5.24
N TYR A 182 -12.19 6.96 -6.01
CA TYR A 182 -11.42 5.81 -5.49
C TYR A 182 -10.37 6.17 -4.42
N PHE A 183 -9.81 7.38 -4.51
CA PHE A 183 -8.79 7.88 -3.58
C PHE A 183 -9.38 8.63 -2.37
N ASP A 184 -10.69 8.85 -2.33
CA ASP A 184 -11.35 9.49 -1.22
C ASP A 184 -11.59 8.48 -0.08
N ALA A 185 -11.29 8.87 1.16
CA ALA A 185 -11.42 7.99 2.33
C ALA A 185 -12.84 7.43 2.53
N GLY A 186 -13.86 8.15 2.04
CA GLY A 186 -15.25 7.74 2.11
C GLY A 186 -15.65 6.65 1.12
N PHE A 187 -14.82 6.39 0.10
CA PHE A 187 -15.12 5.41 -0.93
C PHE A 187 -15.11 3.99 -0.38
N GLU A 188 -14.11 3.63 0.42
CA GLU A 188 -14.04 2.31 1.06
C GLU A 188 -15.09 2.15 2.18
N ALA A 189 -15.47 3.25 2.84
CA ALA A 189 -16.56 3.23 3.82
C ALA A 189 -17.91 2.83 3.18
N SER A 190 -18.07 3.01 1.86
CA SER A 190 -19.26 2.57 1.13
C SER A 190 -19.28 1.07 0.81
N TRP A 191 -18.16 0.35 1.00
CA TRP A 191 -18.07 -1.11 0.80
C TRP A 191 -18.53 -1.92 2.01
N ARG A 192 -18.56 -1.31 3.19
CA ARG A 192 -18.77 -2.03 4.44
C ARG A 192 -20.17 -1.80 5.00
N PRO A 193 -20.83 -2.83 5.55
CA PRO A 193 -22.11 -2.66 6.24
C PRO A 193 -22.02 -1.59 7.32
N LYS A 194 -23.06 -0.75 7.44
CA LYS A 194 -23.19 0.26 8.50
C LYS A 194 -22.98 -0.40 9.87
N GLY A 195 -21.86 -0.10 10.52
CA GLY A 195 -21.50 -0.64 11.84
C GLY A 195 -20.04 -1.04 12.03
N SER A 196 -19.26 -1.13 10.95
CA SER A 196 -17.83 -1.50 11.00
C SER A 196 -16.85 -0.32 11.10
N TYR A 197 -17.32 0.85 11.54
CA TYR A 197 -16.52 2.08 11.58
C TYR A 197 -15.35 1.97 12.56
N SER A 198 -14.11 1.97 12.06
CA SER A 198 -12.95 2.46 12.80
C SER A 198 -12.90 3.98 12.66
N ARG A 199 -12.51 4.70 13.73
CA ARG A 199 -12.42 6.17 13.73
C ARG A 199 -11.18 6.71 12.99
N ASP A 200 -10.29 5.83 12.53
CA ASP A 200 -9.04 6.20 11.88
C ASP A 200 -9.26 6.39 10.38
N ARG A 201 -8.83 7.56 9.86
CA ARG A 201 -9.04 8.00 8.46
C ARG A 201 -7.76 7.89 7.62
N GLY A 202 -6.98 6.83 7.77
CA GLY A 202 -5.77 6.57 6.98
C GLY A 202 -6.01 5.61 5.83
N ALA A 203 -5.22 5.65 4.76
CA ALA A 203 -5.32 4.71 3.62
C ALA A 203 -5.07 3.24 4.00
N LEU A 204 -4.57 2.95 5.21
CA LEU A 204 -4.37 1.60 5.72
C LEU A 204 -5.31 1.25 6.89
N SER A 205 -6.04 2.22 7.46
CA SER A 205 -6.89 1.99 8.65
C SER A 205 -8.19 1.23 8.32
N THR A 206 -8.44 1.03 7.03
CA THR A 206 -9.57 0.32 6.46
C THR A 206 -9.21 -1.06 5.93
N LEU A 207 -7.93 -1.46 5.93
CA LEU A 207 -7.51 -2.75 5.35
C LEU A 207 -8.13 -3.95 6.06
N THR A 208 -8.54 -4.94 5.28
CA THR A 208 -8.86 -6.27 5.80
C THR A 208 -7.61 -6.97 6.36
N PRO A 209 -7.76 -7.98 7.24
CA PRO A 209 -6.65 -8.81 7.69
C PRO A 209 -5.86 -9.45 6.56
N GLU A 210 -6.53 -9.89 5.49
CA GLU A 210 -5.91 -10.51 4.32
C GLU A 210 -5.03 -9.52 3.56
N ASP A 211 -5.52 -8.29 3.37
CA ASP A 211 -4.79 -7.25 2.66
C ASP A 211 -3.63 -6.71 3.50
N TRP A 212 -3.81 -6.60 4.81
CA TRP A 212 -2.72 -6.29 5.75
C TRP A 212 -1.61 -7.34 5.68
N THR A 213 -1.95 -8.63 5.57
CA THR A 213 -0.96 -9.71 5.45
C THR A 213 -0.08 -9.51 4.22
N LYS A 214 -0.66 -9.12 3.07
CA LYS A 214 0.09 -8.83 1.84
C LYS A 214 1.00 -7.60 2.01
N VAL A 215 0.47 -6.49 2.50
CA VAL A 215 1.23 -5.24 2.75
C VAL A 215 2.39 -5.48 3.72
N SER A 216 2.10 -6.16 4.83
CA SER A 216 3.05 -6.52 5.86
C SER A 216 4.17 -7.42 5.32
N ARG A 217 3.83 -8.41 4.49
CA ARG A 217 4.81 -9.30 3.86
C ARG A 217 5.77 -8.56 2.95
N VAL A 218 5.27 -7.65 2.11
CA VAL A 218 6.13 -6.81 1.24
C VAL A 218 7.09 -5.99 2.10
N ARG A 219 6.60 -5.29 3.13
CA ARG A 219 7.47 -4.48 3.99
C ARG A 219 8.54 -5.31 4.71
N LYS A 220 8.17 -6.46 5.28
CA LYS A 220 9.13 -7.35 5.97
C LYS A 220 10.22 -7.84 5.03
N ALA A 221 9.86 -8.20 3.79
CA ALA A 221 10.80 -8.66 2.78
C ALA A 221 11.78 -7.55 2.35
N GLN A 222 11.31 -6.32 2.16
CA GLN A 222 12.15 -5.16 1.79
C GLN A 222 13.31 -4.91 2.77
N VAL A 223 13.07 -5.16 4.06
CA VAL A 223 14.08 -4.96 5.12
C VAL A 223 14.76 -6.26 5.57
N GLY A 224 14.55 -7.36 4.83
CA GLY A 224 15.16 -8.66 5.14
C GLY A 224 14.78 -9.22 6.51
N PHE A 225 13.59 -8.87 7.04
CA PHE A 225 13.13 -9.23 8.39
C PHE A 225 14.05 -8.73 9.53
N ILE A 226 14.82 -7.68 9.29
CA ILE A 226 15.60 -7.03 10.34
C ILE A 226 14.73 -6.00 11.05
N CYS A 227 14.75 -6.01 12.38
CA CYS A 227 14.04 -5.01 13.18
C CYS A 227 14.63 -3.61 12.95
N GLU A 228 13.82 -2.68 12.45
CA GLU A 228 14.22 -1.30 12.16
C GLU A 228 14.35 -0.41 13.41
N GLU A 229 14.16 -0.96 14.61
CA GLU A 229 14.33 -0.24 15.88
C GLU A 229 15.58 -0.71 16.62
N CYS A 230 15.77 -2.02 16.77
CA CYS A 230 16.89 -2.58 17.55
C CYS A 230 17.91 -3.33 16.70
N GLY A 231 17.71 -3.47 15.39
CA GLY A 231 18.60 -4.20 14.49
C GLY A 231 18.57 -5.72 14.66
N PHE A 232 17.65 -6.27 15.45
CA PHE A 232 17.58 -7.71 15.66
C PHE A 232 17.21 -8.44 14.38
N ASP A 233 18.07 -9.36 13.96
CA ASP A 233 17.95 -10.14 12.73
C ASP A 233 17.00 -11.33 12.91
N LEU A 234 15.88 -11.31 12.20
CA LEU A 234 14.87 -12.38 12.16
C LEU A 234 14.75 -12.98 10.75
N SER A 235 15.78 -12.84 9.91
CA SER A 235 15.81 -13.33 8.52
C SER A 235 15.63 -14.84 8.39
N LYS A 236 16.05 -15.61 9.40
CA LYS A 236 15.86 -17.06 9.45
C LYS A 236 14.37 -17.43 9.47
N ARG A 237 13.95 -18.38 8.63
CA ARG A 237 12.54 -18.73 8.40
C ARG A 237 11.76 -19.02 9.67
N GLU A 238 12.36 -19.73 10.63
CA GLU A 238 11.75 -20.06 11.92
C GLU A 238 11.56 -18.85 12.86
N LEU A 239 12.28 -17.76 12.59
CA LEU A 239 12.26 -16.51 13.36
C LEU A 239 11.38 -15.42 12.74
N GLN A 240 11.11 -15.50 11.43
CA GLN A 240 10.32 -14.49 10.70
C GLN A 240 8.94 -14.24 11.32
N ARG A 241 8.34 -15.24 11.97
CA ARG A 241 7.06 -15.13 12.70
C ARG A 241 7.09 -14.12 13.86
N TYR A 242 8.27 -13.76 14.36
CA TYR A 242 8.46 -12.75 15.42
C TYR A 242 8.65 -11.34 14.86
N THR A 243 8.56 -11.18 13.55
CA THR A 243 8.68 -9.90 12.85
C THR A 243 7.28 -9.37 12.58
N HIS A 244 7.01 -8.13 12.96
CA HIS A 244 5.70 -7.49 12.78
C HIS A 244 5.83 -6.13 12.10
N THR A 245 4.86 -5.81 11.26
CA THR A 245 4.75 -4.48 10.67
C THR A 245 3.96 -3.58 11.61
N TYR A 246 4.44 -2.36 11.82
CA TYR A 246 3.82 -1.33 12.61
C TYR A 246 3.60 -0.09 11.75
N ALA A 247 2.34 0.28 11.54
CA ALA A 247 1.98 1.55 10.94
C ALA A 247 2.15 2.67 11.98
N THR A 248 2.88 3.72 11.62
CA THR A 248 2.99 4.93 12.42
C THR A 248 2.08 6.00 11.85
N ASP A 249 1.11 6.44 12.66
CA ASP A 249 0.24 7.57 12.35
C ASP A 249 0.97 8.90 12.57
N HIS A 250 1.88 9.24 11.66
CA HIS A 250 2.55 10.54 11.70
C HIS A 250 1.75 11.65 11.01
N LEU A 251 0.70 11.31 10.24
CA LEU A 251 -0.05 12.25 9.40
C LEU A 251 -1.54 11.89 9.33
N GLN A 252 -2.28 11.96 10.44
CA GLN A 252 -3.73 11.72 10.48
C GLN A 252 -4.53 12.64 9.53
N ASP A 253 -3.96 13.78 9.12
CA ASP A 253 -4.65 14.78 8.29
C ASP A 253 -4.49 14.57 6.78
N LYS A 254 -3.65 13.62 6.33
CA LYS A 254 -3.45 13.33 4.89
C LYS A 254 -3.48 11.82 4.66
N VAL A 255 -4.70 11.33 4.50
CA VAL A 255 -5.14 9.95 4.21
C VAL A 255 -4.17 9.12 3.35
N SER A 256 -3.40 9.69 2.43
CA SER A 256 -2.70 8.93 1.39
C SER A 256 -1.35 8.30 1.78
N TYR A 257 -0.68 8.70 2.86
CA TYR A 257 0.72 8.30 3.14
C TYR A 257 0.91 7.84 4.58
N ILE A 258 1.24 6.56 4.76
CA ILE A 258 1.46 5.95 6.08
C ILE A 258 2.82 5.27 6.10
N GLN A 259 3.63 5.60 7.10
CA GLN A 259 4.93 4.96 7.26
C GLN A 259 4.77 3.60 7.95
N LEU A 260 5.33 2.57 7.33
CA LEU A 260 5.39 1.20 7.84
C LEU A 260 6.78 0.89 8.37
N ARG A 261 6.86 0.38 9.60
CA ARG A 261 8.10 -0.08 10.21
C ARG A 261 8.04 -1.56 10.56
N CYS A 262 9.10 -2.27 10.25
CA CYS A 262 9.30 -3.66 10.59
C CYS A 262 9.97 -3.76 11.96
N LEU A 263 9.26 -4.32 12.95
CA LEU A 263 9.71 -4.40 14.33
C LEU A 263 9.74 -5.86 14.79
N CYS A 264 10.72 -6.22 15.61
CA CYS A 264 10.65 -7.46 16.36
C CYS A 264 9.50 -7.40 17.38
N MET A 265 9.04 -8.57 17.79
CA MET A 265 7.98 -8.74 18.77
C MET A 265 8.24 -7.96 20.08
N GLY A 266 9.49 -7.87 20.53
CA GLY A 266 9.89 -7.08 21.70
C GLY A 266 9.74 -5.56 21.53
N CYS A 267 10.24 -5.01 20.42
CA CYS A 267 10.07 -3.59 20.09
C CYS A 267 8.60 -3.23 19.85
N ARG A 268 7.84 -4.12 19.21
CA ARG A 268 6.40 -3.94 19.02
C ARG A 268 5.64 -3.89 20.34
N ALA A 269 5.93 -4.81 21.26
CA ALA A 269 5.32 -4.86 22.60
C ALA A 269 5.57 -3.58 23.41
N SER A 270 6.72 -2.93 23.18
CA SER A 270 7.10 -1.68 23.86
C SER A 270 6.38 -0.45 23.31
N LYS A 271 5.77 -0.54 22.12
CA LYS A 271 5.05 0.56 21.45
C LYS A 271 3.52 0.45 21.52
N ALA A 272 2.98 -0.77 21.65
CA ALA A 272 1.59 -0.92 22.09
C ALA A 272 1.50 -0.56 23.58
N ASP A 273 0.30 -0.29 24.12
CA ASP A 273 0.08 -0.10 25.56
C ASP A 273 0.30 -1.38 26.40
N GLY A 274 1.33 -2.17 26.07
CA GLY A 274 2.12 -3.14 26.85
C GLY A 274 1.43 -4.36 27.46
N GLU A 275 0.21 -4.20 27.96
CA GLU A 275 -0.49 -5.15 28.82
C GLU A 275 -0.97 -6.40 28.08
N PRO A 276 -1.67 -6.32 26.92
CA PRO A 276 -2.20 -7.52 26.27
C PRO A 276 -1.13 -8.35 25.55
N TYR A 277 -0.09 -7.69 25.05
CA TYR A 277 0.86 -8.30 24.12
C TYR A 277 1.92 -9.16 24.83
N THR A 278 2.37 -8.71 26.01
CA THR A 278 3.38 -9.41 26.83
C THR A 278 2.87 -10.71 27.46
N ARG A 279 1.56 -10.94 27.45
CA ARG A 279 0.90 -12.17 27.94
C ARG A 279 0.82 -13.27 26.87
N ARG A 280 1.09 -12.97 25.60
CA ARG A 280 0.99 -13.96 24.51
C ARG A 280 2.09 -15.00 24.62
N ARG A 281 1.77 -16.27 24.33
CA ARG A 281 2.74 -17.38 24.32
C ARG A 281 3.90 -17.11 23.35
N SER A 282 3.60 -16.57 22.18
CA SER A 282 4.60 -16.18 21.19
C SER A 282 5.58 -15.13 21.73
N TYR A 283 5.13 -14.19 22.56
CA TYR A 283 5.98 -13.22 23.23
C TYR A 283 6.91 -13.89 24.25
N GLN A 284 6.39 -14.82 25.04
CA GLN A 284 7.20 -15.58 26.00
C GLN A 284 8.29 -16.39 25.31
N ASP A 285 7.96 -17.04 24.20
CA ASP A 285 8.92 -17.82 23.40
C ASP A 285 9.98 -16.90 22.78
N PHE A 286 9.57 -15.76 22.21
CA PHE A 286 10.47 -14.74 21.69
C PHE A 286 11.41 -14.18 22.78
N TYR A 287 10.88 -13.90 23.97
CA TYR A 287 11.65 -13.34 25.07
C TYR A 287 12.74 -14.30 25.55
N LYS A 288 12.43 -15.60 25.66
CA LYS A 288 13.44 -16.62 25.99
C LYS A 288 14.50 -16.76 24.90
N LEU A 289 14.07 -16.72 23.63
CA LEU A 289 14.97 -16.77 22.48
C LEU A 289 15.92 -15.56 22.47
N SER A 290 15.40 -14.36 22.70
CA SER A 290 16.17 -13.12 22.63
C SER A 290 17.23 -13.03 23.74
N GLN A 291 16.94 -13.59 24.92
CA GLN A 291 17.92 -13.77 26.00
C GLN A 291 19.06 -14.71 25.61
N ARG A 292 18.76 -15.85 24.96
CA ARG A 292 19.77 -16.82 24.51
C ARG A 292 20.68 -16.25 23.43
N LEU A 293 20.15 -15.39 22.58
CA LEU A 293 20.88 -14.79 21.45
C LEU A 293 21.62 -13.48 21.82
N GLY A 294 21.67 -13.10 23.10
CA GLY A 294 22.50 -11.98 23.57
C GLY A 294 22.00 -10.58 23.15
N THR A 295 20.69 -10.42 22.95
CA THR A 295 20.09 -9.18 22.43
C THR A 295 19.85 -8.13 23.52
N PRO A 296 19.54 -6.85 23.15
CA PRO A 296 19.39 -5.77 24.12
C PRO A 296 18.33 -6.09 25.19
N THR A 297 18.73 -6.01 26.46
CA THR A 297 17.98 -6.33 27.69
C THR A 297 16.78 -5.40 27.98
N LEU A 298 16.26 -4.68 26.99
CA LEU A 298 15.27 -3.61 27.17
C LEU A 298 13.82 -4.05 26.91
N TYR A 299 13.57 -5.34 26.61
CA TYR A 299 12.21 -5.82 26.37
C TYR A 299 11.41 -5.95 27.69
N PRO A 300 10.11 -5.59 27.69
CA PRO A 300 9.24 -5.79 28.85
C PRO A 300 9.27 -7.25 29.31
N ALA A 301 9.40 -7.49 30.61
CA ALA A 301 9.30 -8.83 31.15
C ALA A 301 7.92 -9.44 30.83
N PRO A 302 7.84 -10.72 30.43
CA PRO A 302 6.56 -11.39 30.23
C PRO A 302 5.72 -11.37 31.50
N LYS A 303 4.42 -11.10 31.38
CA LYS A 303 3.48 -11.16 32.50
C LYS A 303 2.81 -12.53 32.52
N GLU A 304 2.69 -13.13 33.71
CA GLU A 304 1.93 -14.37 33.88
C GLU A 304 0.45 -14.14 33.54
N THR A 305 -0.13 -15.04 32.74
CA THR A 305 -1.56 -15.08 32.51
C THR A 305 -2.26 -15.60 33.77
N LYS A 306 -2.68 -14.70 34.66
CA LYS A 306 -3.74 -15.04 35.62
C LYS A 306 -5.01 -15.19 34.79
N ARG A 307 -5.56 -16.41 34.67
CA ARG A 307 -6.90 -16.64 34.11
C ARG A 307 -7.89 -15.80 34.91
N LYS A 308 -8.28 -14.64 34.39
CA LYS A 308 -9.50 -13.97 34.80
C LYS A 308 -10.52 -14.28 33.72
N HIS A 309 -11.58 -14.99 34.09
CA HIS A 309 -12.86 -14.91 33.40
C HIS A 309 -13.30 -13.45 33.51
N SER A 310 -13.13 -12.65 32.47
CA SER A 310 -13.88 -11.40 32.33
C SER A 310 -14.18 -11.16 30.86
N ASP A 311 -15.47 -10.99 30.60
CA ASP A 311 -16.10 -10.68 29.32
C ASP A 311 -15.82 -9.24 28.88
N ASP A 312 -14.54 -8.90 28.66
CA ASP A 312 -14.19 -7.61 28.05
C ASP A 312 -14.21 -7.77 26.51
N PRO A 313 -14.88 -6.85 25.77
CA PRO A 313 -14.97 -6.93 24.33
C PRO A 313 -13.58 -6.64 23.69
N PRO A 314 -13.27 -7.30 22.55
CA PRO A 314 -11.94 -7.20 21.95
C PRO A 314 -11.70 -5.80 21.39
N ASP A 315 -10.63 -5.17 21.86
CA ASP A 315 -10.06 -3.97 21.28
C ASP A 315 -9.55 -4.31 19.86
N TRP A 316 -10.22 -3.75 18.84
CA TRP A 316 -10.16 -4.19 17.45
C TRP A 316 -8.76 -4.06 16.81
N GLN A 317 -7.83 -3.32 17.43
CA GLN A 317 -6.42 -3.26 17.01
C GLN A 317 -5.60 -4.52 17.33
N LEU A 318 -6.20 -5.53 17.99
CA LEU A 318 -5.54 -6.78 18.40
C LEU A 318 -5.90 -8.03 17.57
N LEU A 319 -6.71 -7.89 16.51
CA LEU A 319 -7.21 -8.99 15.68
C LEU A 319 -6.37 -9.34 14.44
N PHE A 320 -5.13 -8.87 14.35
CA PHE A 320 -4.18 -9.46 13.40
C PHE A 320 -3.71 -10.82 13.94
N ARG A 321 -4.56 -11.84 13.78
CA ARG A 321 -4.15 -13.23 13.78
C ARG A 321 -3.35 -13.44 12.49
N ASP A 322 -2.03 -13.47 12.63
CA ASP A 322 -1.18 -14.16 11.67
C ASP A 322 -1.49 -15.66 11.89
N ASP A 323 -2.45 -16.20 11.14
CA ASP A 323 -2.68 -17.65 11.10
C ASP A 323 -1.58 -18.29 10.24
N ASP A 324 -0.84 -19.18 10.90
CA ASP A 324 0.25 -20.12 10.52
C ASP A 324 0.88 -20.08 9.11
#